data_AF-A0A2T0S0K6-F1
#
_entry.id   AF-A0A2T0S0K6-F1
#
_cell.length_a   1.000
_cell.length_b   1.000
_cell.length_c   1.000
_cell.angle_alpha   90.00
_cell.angle_beta   90.00
_cell.angle_gamma   90.00
#
_symmetry.space_group_name_H-M   'P 1'
#
loop_
_entity.id
_entity.type
_entity.pdbx_description
1 polymer ?
#
loop_
_entity_poly.entity_id
_entity_poly.type
_entity_poly.pdbx_seq_one_letter_code
_entity_poly.pdbx_strand_id
1 'polypeptide(L)'
;MRAEAVAPVGVERKGVRLAIGVAGIFITAMAFQWPFAFLSAVFTAMFLRAPAPPSIADGVRLVLLAFALLIFGYGPFSILRPDRPNIVIAQILLLMGAFWLSVTGKSPLLVVLALLEAVLMPYLVHLSLDLAHSFGSWLPTNMGFVLLAT
;
A
#
# COMPACT_ATOMS: atom_id res chain seq x y z
N MET A 1 -30.09 -16.03 -28.44
CA MET A 1 -29.79 -16.29 -27.03
C MET A 1 -28.33 -16.70 -26.92
N ARG A 2 -27.45 -15.83 -26.39
CA ARG A 2 -26.05 -16.19 -26.10
C ARG A 2 -26.06 -17.04 -24.84
N ALA A 3 -25.51 -18.24 -24.90
CA ALA A 3 -25.29 -19.05 -23.70
C ALA A 3 -24.34 -18.29 -22.78
N GLU A 4 -24.82 -17.93 -21.58
CA GLU A 4 -23.98 -17.43 -20.51
C GLU A 4 -23.00 -18.54 -20.14
N ALA A 5 -21.71 -18.30 -20.38
CA ALA A 5 -20.67 -19.22 -19.98
C ALA A 5 -20.66 -19.27 -18.45
N VAL A 6 -21.24 -20.33 -17.88
CA VAL A 6 -21.20 -20.62 -16.45
C VAL A 6 -19.72 -20.69 -16.05
N ALA A 7 -19.28 -19.72 -15.25
CA ALA A 7 -17.91 -19.70 -14.78
C ALA A 7 -17.61 -21.01 -14.03
N PRO A 8 -16.45 -21.64 -14.25
CA PRO A 8 -16.11 -22.86 -13.53
C PRO A 8 -16.12 -22.57 -12.02
N VAL A 9 -16.72 -23.46 -11.22
CA VAL A 9 -16.98 -23.30 -9.76
C VAL A 9 -15.77 -22.78 -8.98
N GLY A 10 -14.54 -23.11 -9.42
CA GLY A 10 -13.29 -22.63 -8.82
C GLY A 10 -13.01 -21.12 -9.01
N VAL A 11 -13.52 -20.49 -10.07
CA VAL A 11 -13.40 -19.05 -10.33
C VAL A 11 -14.38 -18.28 -9.46
N GLU A 12 -15.62 -18.78 -9.34
CA GLU A 12 -16.66 -18.19 -8.50
C GLU A 12 -16.24 -18.15 -7.03
N ARG A 13 -15.70 -19.26 -6.49
CA ARG A 13 -15.22 -19.33 -5.10
C ARG A 13 -14.05 -18.36 -4.82
N LYS A 14 -13.15 -18.15 -5.78
CA LYS A 14 -12.04 -17.17 -5.66
C LYS A 14 -12.58 -15.72 -5.69
N GLY A 15 -13.55 -15.44 -6.56
CA GLY A 15 -14.21 -14.13 -6.63
C GLY A 15 -14.95 -13.77 -5.34
N VAL A 16 -15.72 -14.72 -4.80
CA VAL A 16 -16.44 -14.56 -3.53
C VAL A 16 -15.48 -14.34 -2.36
N ARG A 17 -14.40 -15.12 -2.27
CA ARG A 17 -13.37 -14.93 -1.23
C ARG A 17 -12.76 -13.53 -1.28
N LEU A 18 -12.44 -13.05 -2.49
CA LEU A 18 -11.89 -11.71 -2.67
C LEU A 18 -12.90 -10.63 -2.26
N ALA A 19 -14.14 -10.73 -2.72
CA ALA A 19 -15.18 -9.74 -2.43
C ALA A 19 -15.50 -9.66 -0.93
N ILE A 20 -15.73 -10.82 -0.28
CA ILE A 20 -16.04 -10.89 1.15
C ILE A 20 -14.84 -10.45 1.99
N GLY A 21 -13.62 -10.92 1.66
CA GLY A 21 -12.42 -10.54 2.41
C GLY A 21 -12.15 -9.04 2.37
N VAL A 22 -12.20 -8.45 1.17
CA VAL A 22 -12.00 -7.00 0.98
C VAL A 22 -13.09 -6.19 1.68
N ALA A 23 -14.37 -6.57 1.52
CA ALA A 23 -15.47 -5.87 2.17
C ALA A 23 -15.42 -5.98 3.70
N GLY A 24 -15.13 -7.18 4.23
CA GLY A 24 -15.05 -7.43 5.67
C GLY A 24 -13.95 -6.60 6.34
N ILE A 25 -12.76 -6.55 5.75
CA ILE A 25 -11.67 -5.72 6.27
C ILE A 25 -11.99 -4.23 6.14
N PHE A 26 -12.55 -3.79 5.02
CA PHE A 26 -12.93 -2.39 4.87
C PHE A 26 -13.97 -1.95 5.92
N ILE A 27 -15.03 -2.73 6.11
CA ILE A 27 -16.06 -2.46 7.11
C ILE A 27 -15.45 -2.44 8.52
N THR A 28 -14.56 -3.39 8.83
CA THR A 28 -13.86 -3.44 10.12
C THR A 28 -13.00 -2.20 10.34
N ALA A 29 -12.17 -1.85 9.37
CA ALA A 29 -11.31 -0.67 9.45
C ALA A 29 -12.12 0.63 9.59
N MET A 30 -13.26 0.74 8.89
CA MET A 30 -14.20 1.85 9.04
C MET A 30 -14.87 1.84 10.42
N ALA A 31 -15.32 0.69 10.93
CA ALA A 31 -15.96 0.60 12.24
C ALA A 31 -15.03 1.05 13.38
N PHE A 32 -13.73 0.74 13.27
CA PHE A 32 -12.70 1.19 14.21
C PHE A 32 -12.05 2.53 13.85
N GLN A 33 -12.54 3.22 12.82
CA GLN A 33 -12.07 4.53 12.40
C GLN A 33 -10.55 4.58 12.13
N TRP A 34 -10.01 3.53 11.51
CA TRP A 34 -8.59 3.50 11.16
C TRP A 34 -8.28 4.61 10.13
N PRO A 35 -7.23 5.42 10.37
CA PRO A 35 -6.75 6.36 9.36
C PRO A 35 -6.43 5.62 8.07
N PHE A 36 -6.90 6.16 6.95
CA PHE A 36 -6.74 5.57 5.63
C PHE A 36 -7.33 4.15 5.50
N ALA A 37 -8.44 3.85 6.19
CA ALA A 37 -9.14 2.55 6.15
C ALA A 37 -9.40 2.00 4.74
N PHE A 38 -9.57 2.87 3.73
CA PHE A 38 -9.72 2.45 2.34
C PHE A 38 -8.48 1.71 1.79
N LEU A 39 -7.28 2.00 2.28
CA LEU A 39 -6.05 1.31 1.89
C LEU A 39 -6.02 -0.13 2.41
N SER A 40 -6.67 -0.41 3.54
CA SER A 40 -6.79 -1.78 4.06
C SER A 40 -7.50 -2.69 3.06
N ALA A 41 -8.51 -2.18 2.35
CA ALA A 41 -9.19 -2.89 1.27
C ALA A 41 -8.23 -3.19 0.09
N VAL A 42 -7.40 -2.20 -0.28
CA VAL A 42 -6.40 -2.35 -1.35
C VAL A 42 -5.36 -3.41 -1.00
N PHE A 43 -4.79 -3.36 0.21
CA PHE A 43 -3.82 -4.36 0.67
C PHE A 43 -4.44 -5.74 0.77
N THR A 44 -5.68 -5.84 1.26
CA THR A 44 -6.41 -7.12 1.35
C THR A 44 -6.54 -7.75 -0.03
N ALA A 45 -6.93 -6.95 -1.03
CA ALA A 45 -7.04 -7.42 -2.40
C ALA A 45 -5.69 -7.90 -2.96
N MET A 46 -4.61 -7.20 -2.65
CA MET A 46 -3.26 -7.59 -3.09
C MET A 46 -2.79 -8.89 -2.44
N PHE A 47 -2.97 -9.07 -1.13
CA PHE A 47 -2.60 -10.30 -0.44
C PHE A 47 -3.44 -11.50 -0.85
N LEU A 48 -4.77 -11.34 -0.98
CA LEU A 48 -5.66 -12.43 -1.40
C LEU A 48 -5.45 -12.88 -2.85
N ARG A 49 -4.86 -12.02 -3.68
CA ARG A 49 -4.47 -12.30 -5.07
C ARG A 49 -3.07 -12.89 -5.19
N ALA A 50 -2.27 -12.94 -4.11
CA ALA A 50 -0.96 -13.55 -4.15
C ALA A 50 -1.08 -15.05 -4.53
N PRO A 51 -0.13 -15.61 -5.31
CA PRO A 51 -0.18 -17.01 -5.75
C PRO A 51 -0.24 -18.03 -4.61
N ALA A 52 0.40 -17.68 -3.48
CA ALA A 52 0.37 -18.42 -2.24
C ALA A 52 0.28 -17.40 -1.08
N PRO A 53 -0.31 -17.79 0.06
CA PRO A 53 -0.26 -16.96 1.26
C PRO A 53 1.21 -16.71 1.62
N PRO A 54 1.62 -15.45 1.84
CA PRO A 54 2.99 -15.15 2.23
C PRO A 54 3.30 -15.85 3.56
N SER A 55 4.56 -16.28 3.74
CA SER A 55 5.00 -16.69 5.06
C SER A 55 4.86 -15.51 6.01
N ILE A 56 4.52 -15.77 7.29
CA ILE A 56 4.41 -14.70 8.29
C ILE A 56 5.71 -13.88 8.34
N ALA A 57 6.87 -14.55 8.21
CA ALA A 57 8.17 -13.90 8.17
C ALA A 57 8.32 -12.92 6.99
N ASP A 58 7.89 -13.31 5.79
CA ASP A 58 7.98 -12.44 4.60
C ASP A 58 6.97 -11.29 4.67
N GLY A 59 5.77 -11.56 5.21
CA GLY A 59 4.79 -10.52 5.48
C GLY A 59 5.30 -9.47 6.48
N VAL A 60 5.92 -9.90 7.59
CA VAL A 60 6.53 -9.00 8.57
C VAL A 60 7.67 -8.19 7.95
N ARG A 61 8.56 -8.83 7.17
CA ARG A 61 9.63 -8.12 6.45
C ARG A 61 9.07 -7.05 5.52
N LEU A 62 7.96 -7.33 4.85
CA LEU A 62 7.31 -6.41 3.94
C LEU A 62 6.67 -5.21 4.69
N VAL A 63 6.04 -5.45 5.84
CA VAL A 63 5.52 -4.38 6.71
C VAL A 63 6.66 -3.50 7.25
N LEU A 64 7.76 -4.12 7.69
CA LEU A 64 8.96 -3.39 8.12
C LEU A 64 9.57 -2.57 6.97
N LEU A 65 9.58 -3.11 5.76
CA LEU A 65 10.03 -2.38 4.57
C LEU A 65 9.11 -1.20 4.24
N ALA A 66 7.79 -1.36 4.40
CA ALA A 66 6.83 -0.27 4.23
C ALA A 66 7.05 0.84 5.27
N PHE A 67 7.28 0.47 6.54
CA PHE A 67 7.67 1.43 7.59
C PHE A 67 8.97 2.14 7.21
N ALA A 68 9.99 1.38 6.82
CA ALA A 68 11.28 1.93 6.44
C ALA A 68 11.11 2.94 5.30
N LEU A 69 10.45 2.58 4.20
CA LEU A 69 10.24 3.47 3.06
C LEU A 69 9.45 4.73 3.45
N LEU A 70 8.31 4.58 4.12
CA LEU A 70 7.41 5.70 4.34
C LEU A 70 7.88 6.64 5.46
N ILE A 71 8.45 6.11 6.55
CA ILE A 71 9.05 6.95 7.59
C ILE A 71 10.36 7.56 7.10
N PHE A 72 11.15 6.83 6.30
CA PHE A 72 12.35 7.38 5.68
C PHE A 72 12.01 8.44 4.65
N GLY A 73 10.87 8.40 3.97
CA GLY A 73 10.41 9.51 3.13
C GLY A 73 10.02 10.74 3.95
N TYR A 74 9.32 10.53 5.07
CA TYR A 74 8.85 11.63 5.94
C TYR A 74 9.99 12.53 6.42
N GLY A 75 11.08 11.98 6.95
CA GLY A 75 12.18 12.76 7.53
C GLY A 75 12.84 13.76 6.55
N PRO A 76 13.47 13.28 5.46
CA PRO A 76 14.10 14.10 4.42
C PRO A 76 13.13 15.11 3.81
N PHE A 77 11.91 14.72 3.45
CA PHE A 77 10.96 15.69 2.88
C PHE A 77 10.57 16.76 3.90
N SER A 78 10.43 16.40 5.19
CA SER A 78 10.14 17.37 6.25
C SER A 78 11.29 18.38 6.41
N ILE A 79 12.54 17.94 6.31
CA ILE A 79 13.73 18.80 6.35
C ILE A 79 13.78 19.71 5.12
N LEU A 80 13.53 19.14 3.93
CA LEU A 80 13.56 19.86 2.66
C LEU A 80 12.36 20.79 2.46
N ARG A 81 11.35 20.77 3.34
CA ARG A 81 10.11 21.56 3.23
C ARG A 81 10.31 23.04 2.84
N PRO A 82 11.31 23.78 3.39
CA PRO A 82 11.56 25.18 3.00
C PRO A 82 12.17 25.35 1.59
N ASP A 83 12.75 24.28 1.03
CA ASP A 83 13.57 24.29 -0.18
C ASP A 83 12.87 23.55 -1.34
N ARG A 84 12.01 24.27 -2.05
CA ARG A 84 11.17 23.70 -3.12
C ARG A 84 11.96 23.01 -4.24
N PRO A 85 13.06 23.57 -4.78
CA PRO A 85 13.87 22.88 -5.78
C PRO A 85 14.37 21.50 -5.32
N ASN A 86 14.86 21.41 -4.08
CA ASN A 86 15.40 20.15 -3.57
C ASN A 86 14.31 19.09 -3.32
N ILE A 87 13.10 19.49 -2.93
CA ILE A 87 11.95 18.57 -2.88
C ILE A 87 11.66 17.97 -4.25
N VAL A 88 11.63 18.80 -5.31
CA VAL A 88 11.33 18.33 -6.67
C VAL A 88 12.40 17.36 -7.15
N ILE A 89 13.68 17.66 -6.91
CA ILE A 89 14.78 16.75 -7.25
C ILE A 89 14.63 15.41 -6.50
N ALA A 90 14.40 15.45 -5.19
CA ALA A 90 14.20 14.24 -4.39
C ALA A 90 13.00 13.42 -4.88
N GLN A 91 11.89 14.09 -5.22
CA GLN A 91 10.71 13.45 -5.77
C GLN A 91 10.99 12.77 -7.12
N ILE A 92 11.69 13.44 -8.04
CA ILE A 92 12.09 12.85 -9.33
C ILE A 92 12.95 11.61 -9.11
N LEU A 93 13.93 11.66 -8.20
CA LEU A 93 14.80 10.52 -7.90
C LEU A 93 14.00 9.33 -7.36
N LEU A 94 13.05 9.56 -6.46
CA LEU A 94 12.18 8.50 -5.93
C LEU A 94 11.25 7.92 -7.00
N LEU A 95 10.67 8.76 -7.86
CA LEU A 95 9.86 8.30 -8.99
C LEU A 95 10.68 7.43 -9.97
N MET A 96 11.91 7.85 -10.27
CA MET A 96 12.83 7.05 -11.09
C MET A 96 13.18 5.71 -10.41
N GLY A 97 13.39 5.72 -9.09
CA GLY A 97 13.61 4.51 -8.30
C GLY A 97 12.41 3.56 -8.33
N ALA A 98 11.20 4.09 -8.13
CA ALA A 98 9.96 3.31 -8.20
C ALA A 98 9.72 2.73 -9.60
N PHE A 99 9.99 3.51 -10.65
CA PHE A 99 9.95 3.03 -12.03
C PHE A 99 10.97 1.92 -12.29
N TRP A 100 12.21 2.08 -11.79
CA TRP A 100 13.24 1.06 -11.89
C TRP A 100 12.82 -0.25 -11.20
N LEU A 101 12.21 -0.17 -10.01
CA LEU A 101 11.65 -1.34 -9.33
C LEU A 101 10.55 -2.02 -10.18
N SER A 102 9.72 -1.23 -10.86
CA SER A 102 8.66 -1.73 -11.74
C SER A 102 9.20 -2.50 -12.94
N VAL A 103 10.24 -1.99 -13.62
CA VAL A 103 10.79 -2.63 -14.83
C VAL A 103 11.71 -3.81 -14.52
N THR A 104 12.25 -3.90 -13.31
CA THR A 104 13.10 -5.03 -12.87
C THR A 104 12.31 -6.22 -12.33
N GLY A 105 10.98 -6.19 -12.43
CA GLY A 105 10.10 -7.29 -12.03
C GLY A 105 10.04 -7.51 -10.52
N LYS A 106 10.28 -6.47 -9.72
CA LYS A 106 10.09 -6.55 -8.26
C LYS A 106 8.62 -6.72 -7.91
N SER A 107 8.35 -7.08 -6.65
CA SER A 107 6.99 -7.28 -6.14
C SER A 107 6.09 -6.08 -6.47
N PRO A 108 4.89 -6.29 -7.04
CA PRO A 108 3.95 -5.20 -7.33
C PRO A 108 3.61 -4.35 -6.11
N LEU A 109 3.55 -4.97 -4.92
CA LEU A 109 3.25 -4.26 -3.67
C LEU A 109 4.41 -3.33 -3.26
N LEU A 110 5.66 -3.75 -3.47
CA LEU A 110 6.82 -2.88 -3.24
C LEU A 110 6.81 -1.68 -4.19
N VAL A 111 6.48 -1.89 -5.46
CA VAL A 111 6.36 -0.81 -6.46
C VAL A 111 5.26 0.17 -6.06
N VAL A 112 4.10 -0.33 -5.65
CA VAL A 112 2.99 0.52 -5.17
C VAL A 112 3.40 1.32 -3.94
N LEU A 113 4.06 0.71 -2.96
CA LEU A 113 4.54 1.42 -1.77
C LEU A 113 5.55 2.51 -2.12
N ALA A 114 6.50 2.22 -3.01
CA ALA A 114 7.49 3.21 -3.47
C ALA A 114 6.81 4.36 -4.24
N LEU A 115 5.81 4.08 -5.07
CA LEU A 115 5.05 5.12 -5.78
C LEU A 115 4.19 5.96 -4.82
N LEU A 116 3.54 5.33 -3.84
CA LEU A 116 2.79 6.04 -2.81
C LEU A 116 3.71 6.97 -2.03
N GLU A 117 4.91 6.51 -1.66
CA GLU A 117 5.92 7.33 -0.99
C GLU A 117 6.38 8.49 -1.88
N ALA A 118 6.83 8.20 -3.11
CA ALA A 118 7.35 9.20 -4.05
C ALA A 118 6.32 10.28 -4.42
N VAL A 119 5.03 9.96 -4.45
CA VAL A 119 3.97 10.90 -4.84
C VAL A 119 3.33 11.56 -3.62
N LEU A 120 2.86 10.76 -2.65
CA LEU A 120 2.06 11.29 -1.55
C LEU A 120 2.92 11.92 -0.48
N MET A 121 4.08 11.37 -0.11
CA MET A 121 4.87 11.94 0.98
C MET A 121 5.26 13.42 0.76
N PRO A 122 5.86 13.82 -0.39
CA PRO A 122 6.19 15.23 -0.62
C PRO A 122 4.94 16.12 -0.63
N TYR A 123 3.83 15.64 -1.19
CA TYR A 123 2.56 16.35 -1.20
C TYR A 123 2.01 16.54 0.22
N LEU A 124 2.00 15.49 1.03
CA LEU A 124 1.49 15.52 2.40
C LEU A 124 2.37 16.38 3.29
N VAL A 125 3.70 16.31 3.18
CA VAL A 125 4.62 17.19 3.92
C VAL A 125 4.40 18.66 3.57
N HIS A 126 4.09 18.95 2.30
CA HIS A 126 3.75 20.30 1.89
C HIS A 126 2.47 20.78 2.59
N LEU A 127 1.43 19.94 2.61
CA LEU A 127 0.15 20.22 3.25
C LEU A 127 0.25 20.32 4.78
N SER A 128 0.74 19.28 5.45
CA SER A 128 0.81 19.17 6.91
C SER A 128 1.78 18.05 7.33
N LEU A 129 2.70 18.38 8.23
CA LEU A 129 3.61 17.40 8.83
C LEU A 129 2.86 16.33 9.64
N ASP A 130 1.77 16.70 10.31
CA ASP A 130 0.97 15.77 11.11
C ASP A 130 0.28 14.74 10.22
N LEU A 131 -0.22 15.18 9.06
CA LEU A 131 -0.85 14.31 8.09
C LEU A 131 0.18 13.38 7.43
N ALA A 132 1.35 13.88 7.08
CA ALA A 132 2.45 13.09 6.51
C ALA A 132 2.96 12.03 7.50
N HIS A 133 3.14 12.41 8.77
CA HIS A 133 3.53 11.48 9.83
C HIS A 133 2.44 10.42 10.07
N SER A 134 1.18 10.84 10.12
CA SER A 134 0.03 9.92 10.25
C SER A 134 0.00 8.93 9.08
N PHE A 135 0.22 9.40 7.86
CA PHE A 135 0.28 8.54 6.68
C PHE A 135 1.44 7.53 6.76
N GLY A 136 2.65 8.00 7.10
CA GLY A 136 3.84 7.14 7.18
C GLY A 136 3.78 6.08 8.27
N SER A 137 3.02 6.33 9.35
CA SER A 137 2.83 5.38 10.45
C SER A 137 1.62 4.47 10.26
N TRP A 138 0.47 5.01 9.86
CA TRP A 138 -0.76 4.24 9.74
C TRP A 138 -0.82 3.36 8.51
N LEU A 139 -0.20 3.74 7.38
CA LEU A 139 -0.26 2.90 6.19
C LEU A 139 0.42 1.53 6.41
N PRO A 140 1.66 1.45 6.94
CA PRO A 140 2.26 0.18 7.33
C PRO A 140 1.50 -0.56 8.44
N THR A 141 0.91 0.18 9.40
CA THR A 141 0.12 -0.41 10.49
C THR A 141 -1.14 -1.11 9.96
N ASN A 142 -1.89 -0.45 9.06
CA ASN A 142 -3.05 -1.03 8.38
C ASN A 142 -2.64 -2.28 7.59
N MET A 143 -1.52 -2.21 6.88
CA MET A 143 -0.98 -3.35 6.15
C MET A 143 -0.64 -4.53 7.07
N GLY A 144 -0.11 -4.26 8.27
CA GLY A 144 0.12 -5.27 9.30
C GLY A 144 -1.18 -5.91 9.80
N PHE A 145 -2.21 -5.12 10.10
CA PHE A 145 -3.51 -5.66 10.50
C PHE A 145 -4.15 -6.52 9.41
N VAL A 146 -4.07 -6.07 8.16
CA VAL A 146 -4.58 -6.82 7.02
C VAL A 146 -3.83 -8.14 6.87
N LEU A 147 -2.49 -8.12 6.92
CA LEU A 147 -1.67 -9.33 6.80
C LEU A 147 -2.04 -10.39 7.83
N LEU A 148 -2.37 -9.99 9.06
CA LEU A 148 -2.80 -10.92 10.11
C LEU A 148 -4.21 -11.49 9.88
N ALA A 149 -5.01 -10.84 9.04
CA ALA A 149 -6.41 -11.18 8.79
C ALA A 149 -6.66 -11.91 7.45
N THR A 150 -5.63 -12.04 6.60
CA THR A 150 -5.69 -12.72 5.29
C THR A 150 -4.86 -13.99 5.26
#